data_AF-A0A7M1B8M3-F1
#
_entry.id   AF-A0A7M1B8M3-F1
#
_cell.length_a   1.000
_cell.length_b   1.000
_cell.length_c   1.000
_cell.angle_alpha   90.00
_cell.angle_beta   90.00
_cell.angle_gamma   90.00
#
_symmetry.space_group_name_H-M   'P 1'
#
loop_
_entity.id
_entity.type
_entity.pdbx_description
1 polymer ?
#
loop_
_entity_poly.entity_id
_entity_poly.type
_entity_poly.pdbx_seq_one_letter_code
_entity_poly.pdbx_strand_id
1 'polypeptide(L)'
;MDNETSILSLSIKDLFTKKMITYSIMPFIISMIVLYILFFIVAGLGIDQMTTMDVQTTQTTIQNGVPHTESFQATLAGTAIMKFLMSSALTSWIATFFIYTIGGFLTLYASIFVALIVIGFLTHNILREIQFRHYQDVELIGYSNAFESIFFTLKWVLIMIALFFLFIPLYFIPVVNVIAFNFPLYYFFHKMMTYDVSSNICTKEEDMKIRFFYGSTLRLKTLGLYLLSLIPFVIFFASVFYVIYLGHSYFIEVRKLRAED
;
A
#
# COMPACT_ATOMS: atom_id res chain seq x y z
N MET A 1 12.04 28.04 -3.00
CA MET A 1 10.93 27.47 -3.78
C MET A 1 9.95 28.56 -4.21
N ASP A 2 10.25 29.22 -5.32
CA ASP A 2 9.39 30.29 -5.84
C ASP A 2 8.22 29.69 -6.62
N ASN A 3 7.02 30.19 -6.33
CA ASN A 3 5.73 29.86 -6.95
C ASN A 3 5.21 28.41 -6.77
N GLU A 4 4.92 28.06 -5.52
CA GLU A 4 4.26 26.81 -5.11
C GLU A 4 3.01 26.45 -5.93
N THR A 5 2.19 27.45 -6.28
CA THR A 5 0.98 27.24 -7.09
C THR A 5 1.31 26.75 -8.50
N SER A 6 2.42 27.22 -9.08
CA SER A 6 2.88 26.75 -10.39
C SER A 6 3.40 25.31 -10.33
N ILE A 7 4.12 24.93 -9.27
CA ILE A 7 4.63 23.57 -9.07
C ILE A 7 3.46 22.60 -8.91
N LEU A 8 2.46 22.97 -8.09
CA LEU A 8 1.26 22.16 -7.89
C LEU A 8 0.49 21.99 -9.20
N SER A 9 0.25 23.07 -9.93
CA SER A 9 -0.45 23.02 -11.23
C SER A 9 0.29 22.17 -12.25
N LEU A 10 1.61 22.30 -12.34
CA LEU A 10 2.45 21.48 -13.21
C LEU A 10 2.36 20.00 -12.84
N SER A 11 2.44 19.70 -11.55
CA SER A 11 2.37 18.32 -11.05
C SER A 11 1.02 17.67 -11.33
N ILE A 12 -0.08 18.44 -11.22
CA ILE A 12 -1.41 17.96 -11.59
C ILE A 12 -1.48 17.69 -13.10
N LYS A 13 -0.96 18.61 -13.94
CA LYS A 13 -0.92 18.39 -15.40
C LYS A 13 -0.12 17.13 -15.76
N ASP A 14 1.02 16.92 -15.12
CA ASP A 14 1.87 15.77 -15.35
C ASP A 14 1.20 14.46 -14.91
N LEU A 15 0.48 14.46 -13.77
CA LEU A 15 -0.29 13.29 -13.31
C LEU A 15 -1.27 12.78 -14.38
N PHE A 16 -1.89 13.68 -15.13
CA PHE A 16 -2.85 13.33 -16.20
C PHE A 16 -2.20 13.02 -17.55
N THR A 17 -0.86 12.98 -17.64
CA THR A 17 -0.19 12.52 -18.85
C THR A 17 -0.34 11.00 -19.02
N LYS A 18 -0.37 10.54 -20.27
CA LYS A 18 -0.57 9.11 -20.60
C LYS A 18 0.36 8.19 -19.82
N LYS A 19 1.65 8.53 -19.71
CA LYS A 19 2.63 7.70 -18.98
C LYS A 19 2.40 7.70 -17.47
N MET A 20 2.08 8.84 -16.86
CA MET A 20 1.84 8.92 -15.41
C MET A 20 0.53 8.25 -14.99
N ILE A 21 -0.51 8.32 -15.83
CA ILE A 21 -1.74 7.55 -15.63
C ILE A 21 -1.43 6.04 -15.66
N THR A 22 -0.61 5.58 -16.61
CA THR A 22 -0.16 4.18 -16.64
C THR A 22 0.57 3.80 -15.36
N TYR A 23 1.48 4.63 -14.87
CA TYR A 23 2.17 4.40 -13.60
C TYR A 23 1.22 4.39 -12.40
N SER A 24 0.15 5.19 -12.41
CA SER A 24 -0.84 5.24 -11.32
C SER A 24 -1.74 3.99 -11.28
N ILE A 25 -2.03 3.39 -12.43
CA ILE A 25 -2.88 2.20 -12.55
C ILE A 25 -2.06 0.90 -12.37
N MET A 26 -0.76 0.93 -12.70
CA MET A 26 0.12 -0.24 -12.68
C MET A 26 0.17 -0.99 -11.34
N PRO A 27 0.25 -0.35 -10.16
CA PRO A 27 0.20 -1.03 -8.86
C PRO A 27 -1.06 -1.89 -8.67
N PHE A 28 -2.21 -1.40 -9.15
CA PHE A 28 -3.47 -2.12 -9.07
C PHE A 28 -3.48 -3.34 -10.00
N ILE A 29 -3.05 -3.16 -11.25
CA ILE A 29 -3.03 -4.26 -12.23
C ILE A 29 -2.02 -5.34 -11.82
N ILE A 30 -0.84 -4.95 -11.36
CA ILE A 30 0.18 -5.91 -10.90
C ILE A 30 -0.30 -6.63 -9.63
N SER A 31 -0.87 -5.92 -8.65
CA SER A 31 -1.41 -6.57 -7.45
C SER A 31 -2.53 -7.55 -7.80
N MET A 32 -3.43 -7.21 -8.73
CA MET A 32 -4.45 -8.13 -9.21
C MET A 32 -3.85 -9.39 -9.85
N ILE A 33 -2.86 -9.25 -10.72
CA ILE A 33 -2.20 -10.40 -11.38
C ILE A 33 -1.49 -11.28 -10.35
N VAL A 34 -0.72 -10.68 -9.44
CA VAL A 34 0.02 -11.41 -8.40
C VAL A 34 -0.93 -12.17 -7.50
N LEU A 35 -2.01 -11.52 -7.05
CA LEU A 35 -3.00 -12.17 -6.20
C LEU A 35 -3.79 -13.24 -6.94
N TYR A 36 -4.09 -13.05 -8.22
CA TYR A 36 -4.72 -14.07 -9.05
C TYR A 36 -3.83 -15.32 -9.13
N ILE A 37 -2.55 -15.15 -9.46
CA ILE A 37 -1.59 -16.27 -9.49
C ILE A 37 -1.51 -16.96 -8.12
N LEU A 38 -1.38 -16.18 -7.04
CA LEU A 38 -1.28 -16.70 -5.69
C LEU A 38 -2.55 -17.46 -5.29
N PHE A 39 -3.73 -16.98 -5.69
CA PHE A 39 -4.99 -17.67 -5.47
C PHE A 39 -4.98 -19.06 -6.13
N PHE A 40 -4.54 -19.18 -7.39
CA PHE A 40 -4.47 -20.50 -8.05
C PHE A 40 -3.42 -21.42 -7.42
N ILE A 41 -2.28 -20.89 -6.96
CA ILE A 41 -1.27 -21.68 -6.24
C ILE A 41 -1.86 -22.20 -4.93
N VAL A 42 -2.48 -21.34 -4.13
CA VAL A 42 -3.07 -21.70 -2.83
C VAL A 42 -4.26 -22.63 -3.02
N ALA A 43 -5.12 -22.39 -4.01
CA ALA A 43 -6.24 -23.26 -4.34
C ALA A 43 -5.76 -24.62 -4.84
N GLY A 44 -4.71 -24.68 -5.68
CA GLY A 44 -4.11 -25.93 -6.14
C GLY A 44 -3.54 -26.75 -4.98
N LEU A 45 -2.72 -26.14 -4.13
CA LEU A 45 -2.17 -26.79 -2.92
C LEU A 45 -3.26 -27.19 -1.91
N GLY A 46 -4.32 -26.37 -1.79
CA GLY A 46 -5.46 -26.63 -0.92
C GLY A 46 -6.33 -27.78 -1.41
N ILE A 47 -6.55 -27.90 -2.74
CA ILE A 47 -7.29 -29.02 -3.33
C ILE A 47 -6.52 -30.32 -3.12
N ASP A 48 -5.22 -30.34 -3.41
CA ASP A 48 -4.39 -31.56 -3.28
C ASP A 48 -4.34 -32.10 -1.83
N GLN A 49 -4.34 -31.21 -0.82
CA GLN A 49 -4.38 -31.60 0.60
C GLN A 49 -5.79 -31.93 1.12
N MET A 50 -6.85 -31.58 0.38
CA MET A 50 -8.24 -31.78 0.80
C MET A 50 -8.98 -32.88 0.00
N THR A 51 -8.37 -33.43 -1.05
CA THR A 51 -8.85 -34.65 -1.73
C THR A 51 -8.62 -35.89 -0.87
N THR A 52 -9.57 -36.19 0.02
CA THR A 52 -10.32 -37.47 0.02
C THR A 52 -11.26 -37.50 1.22
N MET A 53 -12.57 -37.40 0.98
CA MET A 53 -13.60 -38.19 1.68
C MET A 53 -14.97 -37.95 1.04
N ASP A 54 -15.58 -39.03 0.53
CA ASP A 54 -16.98 -39.03 0.10
C ASP A 54 -17.89 -39.06 1.33
N VAL A 55 -18.73 -38.03 1.48
CA VAL A 55 -19.79 -38.04 2.50
C VAL A 55 -21.04 -38.64 1.84
N GLN A 56 -21.25 -39.94 2.07
CA GLN A 56 -22.55 -40.58 1.87
C GLN A 56 -23.38 -40.42 3.14
N THR A 57 -24.46 -39.65 3.07
CA THR A 57 -25.45 -39.61 4.16
C THR A 57 -26.74 -40.24 3.67
N THR A 58 -27.16 -41.30 4.34
CA THR A 58 -28.36 -42.07 3.99
C THR A 58 -29.41 -41.80 5.05
N GLN A 59 -30.50 -41.12 4.68
CA GLN A 59 -31.62 -40.88 5.59
C GLN A 59 -32.82 -41.70 5.13
N THR A 60 -33.21 -42.68 5.95
CA THR A 60 -34.41 -43.47 5.71
C THR A 60 -35.57 -42.88 6.50
N THR A 61 -36.55 -42.33 5.79
CA THR A 61 -37.78 -41.80 6.38
C THR A 61 -38.92 -42.73 6.01
N ILE A 62 -39.70 -43.18 6.99
CA ILE A 62 -40.86 -44.03 6.74
C ILE A 62 -42.09 -43.13 6.58
N GLN A 63 -42.63 -43.06 5.36
CA GLN A 63 -43.88 -42.35 5.08
C GLN A 63 -44.93 -43.40 4.68
N ASN A 64 -46.06 -43.44 5.39
CA ASN A 64 -47.12 -44.44 5.20
C ASN A 64 -46.66 -45.91 5.21
N GLY A 65 -45.70 -46.26 6.08
CA GLY A 65 -45.22 -47.64 6.24
C GLY A 65 -44.25 -48.12 5.15
N VAL A 66 -43.93 -47.29 4.15
CA VAL A 66 -42.92 -47.57 3.13
C VAL A 66 -41.64 -46.80 3.47
N PRO A 67 -40.48 -47.49 3.62
CA PRO A 67 -39.22 -46.82 3.84
C PRO A 67 -38.76 -46.11 2.57
N HIS A 68 -38.65 -44.77 2.64
CA HIS A 68 -38.06 -43.94 1.61
C HIS A 68 -36.65 -43.56 2.04
N THR A 69 -35.66 -44.04 1.28
CA THR A 69 -34.25 -43.76 1.54
C THR A 69 -33.79 -42.66 0.59
N GLU A 70 -33.51 -41.48 1.13
CA GLU A 70 -32.84 -40.41 0.38
C GLU A 70 -31.36 -40.43 0.72
N SER A 71 -30.53 -40.58 -0.31
CA SER A 71 -29.08 -40.53 -0.20
C SER A 71 -28.57 -39.18 -0.71
N PHE A 72 -27.97 -38.40 0.18
CA PHE A 72 -27.24 -37.19 -0.18
C PHE A 72 -25.77 -37.54 -0.36
N GLN A 73 -25.26 -37.38 -1.59
CA GLN A 73 -23.84 -37.45 -1.92
C GLN A 73 -23.36 -36.04 -2.24
N ALA A 74 -22.48 -35.51 -1.40
CA ALA A 74 -21.77 -34.28 -1.68
C ALA A 74 -20.30 -34.44 -1.29
N THR A 75 -19.42 -34.20 -2.25
CA THR A 75 -17.97 -34.22 -2.08
C THR A 75 -17.56 -32.86 -1.51
N LEU A 76 -17.52 -32.73 -0.18
CA LEU A 76 -17.01 -31.52 0.47
C LEU A 76 -15.61 -31.76 1.03
N ALA A 77 -14.66 -30.99 0.51
CA ALA A 77 -13.34 -30.78 1.08
C ALA A 77 -13.48 -30.14 2.47
N GLY A 78 -13.10 -30.84 3.55
CA GLY A 78 -13.04 -30.20 4.88
C GLY A 78 -12.78 -31.15 6.05
N THR A 79 -11.96 -30.69 7.00
CA THR A 79 -11.69 -31.36 8.29
C THR A 79 -12.98 -31.60 9.09
N ALA A 80 -12.95 -32.47 10.11
CA ALA A 80 -14.12 -32.80 10.95
C ALA A 80 -14.85 -31.55 11.53
N ILE A 81 -14.12 -30.45 11.70
CA ILE A 81 -14.62 -29.14 12.15
C ILE A 81 -15.49 -28.48 11.08
N MET A 82 -15.11 -28.55 9.80
CA MET A 82 -15.89 -27.98 8.70
C MET A 82 -17.20 -28.73 8.49
N LYS A 83 -17.18 -30.06 8.68
CA LYS A 83 -18.40 -30.90 8.65
C LYS A 83 -19.35 -30.58 9.80
N PHE A 84 -18.83 -30.38 11.01
CA PHE A 84 -19.63 -29.90 12.15
C PHE A 84 -20.21 -28.52 11.88
N LEU A 85 -19.40 -27.60 11.34
CA LEU A 85 -19.83 -26.25 11.00
C LEU A 85 -20.87 -26.20 9.87
N MET A 86 -20.84 -27.14 8.93
CA MET A 86 -21.81 -27.20 7.83
C MET A 86 -23.01 -28.11 8.09
N SER A 87 -23.06 -28.80 9.24
CA SER A 87 -24.15 -29.74 9.59
C SER A 87 -25.51 -29.09 9.83
N SER A 88 -25.52 -27.79 10.15
CA SER A 88 -26.73 -27.00 10.38
C SER A 88 -26.74 -25.79 9.44
N ALA A 89 -27.91 -25.45 8.90
CA ALA A 89 -28.09 -24.30 8.02
C ALA A 89 -27.61 -22.99 8.65
N LEU A 90 -27.83 -22.81 9.96
CA LEU A 90 -27.37 -21.65 10.71
C LEU A 90 -25.84 -21.61 10.77
N THR A 91 -25.23 -22.74 11.12
CA THR A 91 -23.77 -22.84 11.29
C THR A 91 -23.04 -22.70 9.95
N SER A 92 -23.63 -23.21 8.85
CA SER A 92 -23.11 -23.05 7.49
C SER A 92 -23.12 -21.58 7.06
N TRP A 93 -24.23 -20.87 7.28
CA TRP A 93 -24.31 -19.43 6.96
C TRP A 93 -23.27 -18.60 7.72
N ILE A 94 -23.09 -18.87 9.01
CA ILE A 94 -22.05 -18.23 9.84
C ILE A 94 -20.64 -18.59 9.36
N ALA A 95 -20.37 -19.85 9.04
CA ALA A 95 -19.07 -20.29 8.54
C ALA A 95 -18.73 -19.61 7.20
N THR A 96 -19.68 -19.57 6.28
CA THR A 96 -19.54 -18.90 4.98
C THR A 96 -19.32 -17.39 5.15
N PHE A 97 -20.06 -16.74 6.06
CA PHE A 97 -19.83 -15.33 6.41
C PHE A 97 -18.41 -15.07 6.89
N PHE A 98 -17.89 -15.88 7.82
CA PHE A 98 -16.53 -15.71 8.33
C PHE A 98 -15.47 -16.00 7.26
N ILE A 99 -15.66 -17.03 6.43
CA ILE A 99 -14.73 -17.35 5.34
C ILE A 99 -14.64 -16.18 4.35
N TYR A 100 -15.77 -15.66 3.88
CA TYR A 100 -15.76 -14.54 2.94
C TYR A 100 -15.29 -13.24 3.58
N THR A 101 -15.64 -12.98 4.83
CA THR A 101 -15.22 -11.77 5.53
C THR A 101 -13.72 -11.78 5.79
N ILE A 102 -13.19 -12.84 6.41
CA ILE A 102 -11.77 -12.97 6.73
C ILE A 102 -10.95 -13.10 5.46
N GLY A 103 -11.38 -13.95 4.51
CA GLY A 103 -10.73 -14.12 3.22
C GLY A 103 -10.71 -12.81 2.43
N GLY A 104 -11.84 -12.10 2.37
CA GLY A 104 -11.95 -10.80 1.71
C GLY A 104 -11.03 -9.75 2.32
N PHE A 105 -10.99 -9.62 3.65
CA PHE A 105 -10.06 -8.71 4.32
C PHE A 105 -8.60 -9.10 4.08
N LEU A 106 -8.27 -10.41 4.14
CA LEU A 106 -6.91 -10.90 3.89
C LEU A 106 -6.46 -10.57 2.47
N THR A 107 -7.30 -10.86 1.47
CA THR A 107 -7.02 -10.51 0.06
C THR A 107 -6.87 -9.00 -0.12
N LEU A 108 -7.74 -8.20 0.51
CA LEU A 108 -7.65 -6.75 0.45
C LEU A 108 -6.33 -6.23 1.05
N TYR A 109 -5.94 -6.66 2.24
CA TYR A 109 -4.68 -6.25 2.85
C TYR A 109 -3.46 -6.74 2.05
N ALA A 110 -3.50 -7.97 1.53
CA ALA A 110 -2.45 -8.50 0.65
C ALA A 110 -2.34 -7.65 -0.64
N SER A 111 -3.47 -7.21 -1.21
CA SER A 111 -3.48 -6.37 -2.42
C SER A 111 -2.81 -5.02 -2.17
N ILE A 112 -3.12 -4.39 -1.03
CA ILE A 112 -2.53 -3.11 -0.62
C ILE A 112 -1.02 -3.29 -0.45
N PHE A 113 -0.59 -4.37 0.21
CA PHE A 113 0.83 -4.63 0.44
C PHE A 113 1.60 -4.82 -0.88
N VAL A 114 1.08 -5.63 -1.81
CA VAL A 114 1.69 -5.81 -3.14
C VAL A 114 1.72 -4.49 -3.91
N ALA A 115 0.63 -3.72 -3.89
CA ALA A 115 0.57 -2.43 -4.57
C ALA A 115 1.63 -1.45 -4.03
N LEU A 116 1.84 -1.39 -2.71
CA LEU A 116 2.86 -0.55 -2.09
C LEU A 116 4.28 -0.92 -2.52
N ILE A 117 4.58 -2.23 -2.61
CA ILE A 117 5.88 -2.70 -3.13
C ILE A 117 6.08 -2.21 -4.55
N VAL A 118 5.09 -2.38 -5.41
CA VAL A 118 5.15 -1.94 -6.81
C VAL A 118 5.41 -0.44 -6.88
N ILE A 119 4.66 0.38 -6.14
CA ILE A 119 4.85 1.84 -6.09
C ILE A 119 6.29 2.23 -5.75
N GLY A 120 6.91 1.58 -4.77
CA GLY A 120 8.30 1.86 -4.39
C GLY A 120 9.30 1.66 -5.53
N PHE A 121 9.08 0.68 -6.40
CA PHE A 121 9.91 0.50 -7.60
C PHE A 121 9.57 1.49 -8.74
N LEU A 122 8.37 2.06 -8.75
CA LEU A 122 7.95 3.01 -9.78
C LEU A 122 8.55 4.41 -9.58
N THR A 123 8.97 4.78 -8.38
CA THR A 123 9.52 6.12 -8.07
C THR A 123 10.61 6.52 -9.06
N HIS A 124 11.61 5.66 -9.31
CA HIS A 124 12.69 5.94 -10.26
C HIS A 124 12.16 6.22 -11.69
N ASN A 125 11.18 5.44 -12.15
CA ASN A 125 10.61 5.59 -13.49
C ASN A 125 9.80 6.88 -13.64
N ILE A 126 9.04 7.26 -12.60
CA ILE A 126 8.28 8.51 -12.55
C ILE A 126 9.25 9.69 -12.62
N LEU A 127 10.29 9.70 -11.78
CA LEU A 127 11.26 10.80 -11.73
C LEU A 127 12.04 10.94 -13.04
N ARG A 128 12.43 9.82 -13.68
CA ARG A 128 13.07 9.84 -15.00
C ARG A 128 12.17 10.44 -16.09
N GLU A 129 10.88 10.16 -16.06
CA GLU A 129 9.93 10.76 -17.00
C GLU A 129 9.77 12.27 -16.78
N ILE A 130 9.75 12.73 -15.52
CA ILE A 130 9.71 14.18 -15.19
C ILE A 130 10.99 14.86 -15.65
N GLN A 131 12.15 14.27 -15.34
CA GLN A 131 13.45 14.77 -15.77
C GLN A 131 13.48 14.95 -17.29
N PHE A 132 13.10 13.91 -18.04
CA PHE A 132 13.09 13.94 -19.50
C PHE A 132 12.20 15.06 -20.08
N ARG A 133 11.08 15.39 -19.41
CA ARG A 133 10.13 16.39 -19.90
C ARG A 133 10.53 17.83 -19.58
N HIS A 134 11.07 18.06 -18.38
CA HIS A 134 11.19 19.42 -17.83
C HIS A 134 12.59 19.78 -17.30
N TYR A 135 13.46 18.78 -17.08
CA TYR A 135 14.76 18.95 -16.42
C TYR A 135 15.89 18.15 -17.07
N GLN A 136 15.97 18.17 -18.41
CA GLN A 136 16.99 17.43 -19.17
C GLN A 136 18.43 17.87 -18.85
N ASP A 137 18.59 19.09 -18.36
CA ASP A 137 19.84 19.71 -17.89
C ASP A 137 20.26 19.25 -16.48
N VAL A 138 19.38 18.56 -15.74
CA VAL A 138 19.68 18.05 -14.40
C VAL A 138 19.90 16.56 -14.46
N GLU A 139 21.11 16.11 -14.14
CA GLU A 139 21.44 14.69 -14.04
C GLU A 139 20.86 14.03 -12.78
N LEU A 140 20.31 12.83 -12.93
CA LEU A 140 19.87 11.96 -11.84
C LEU A 140 21.07 11.21 -11.26
N ILE A 141 21.78 11.84 -10.32
CA ILE A 141 22.99 11.23 -9.72
C ILE A 141 22.57 10.11 -8.76
N GLY A 142 21.66 10.42 -7.85
CA GLY A 142 21.21 9.51 -6.80
C GLY A 142 22.33 9.14 -5.80
N TYR A 143 21.94 8.79 -4.57
CA TYR A 143 22.90 8.34 -3.55
C TYR A 143 22.44 7.15 -2.74
N SER A 144 21.25 6.62 -3.03
CA SER A 144 20.69 5.49 -2.30
C SER A 144 21.44 4.20 -2.65
N ASN A 145 21.88 3.49 -1.60
CA ASN A 145 22.18 2.06 -1.67
C ASN A 145 20.97 1.30 -1.06
N ALA A 146 20.58 0.16 -1.64
CA ALA A 146 19.48 -0.67 -1.13
C ALA A 146 19.63 -1.01 0.36
N PHE A 147 20.86 -1.29 0.80
CA PHE A 147 21.13 -1.56 2.22
C PHE A 147 20.91 -0.34 3.11
N GLU A 148 21.38 0.83 2.67
CA GLU A 148 21.22 2.11 3.37
C GLU A 148 19.74 2.51 3.45
N SER A 149 18.97 2.27 2.38
CA SER A 149 17.52 2.48 2.34
C SER A 149 16.78 1.64 3.37
N ILE A 150 17.10 0.34 3.46
CA ILE A 150 16.48 -0.57 4.44
C ILE A 150 16.82 -0.12 5.86
N PHE A 151 18.09 0.23 6.11
CA PHE A 151 18.53 0.69 7.42
C PHE A 151 17.82 1.98 7.87
N PHE A 152 17.71 2.98 6.99
CA PHE A 152 16.99 4.21 7.32
C PHE A 152 15.49 3.99 7.50
N THR A 153 14.88 3.16 6.67
CA THR A 153 13.47 2.78 6.81
C THR A 153 13.22 2.15 8.18
N LEU A 154 14.04 1.16 8.56
CA LEU A 154 13.93 0.50 9.86
C LEU A 154 14.12 1.49 11.02
N LYS A 155 15.11 2.38 10.92
CA LYS A 155 15.34 3.45 11.90
C LYS A 155 14.09 4.33 12.07
N TRP A 156 13.44 4.75 10.99
CA TRP A 156 12.25 5.60 11.08
C TRP A 156 11.03 4.84 11.60
N VAL A 157 10.88 3.56 11.27
CA VAL A 157 9.85 2.69 11.87
C VAL A 157 10.04 2.61 13.39
N LEU A 158 11.27 2.40 13.87
CA LEU A 158 11.56 2.35 15.30
C LEU A 158 11.26 3.69 15.99
N ILE A 159 11.61 4.82 15.36
CA ILE A 159 11.29 6.14 15.91
C ILE A 159 9.78 6.38 15.92
N MET A 160 9.05 5.99 14.88
CA MET A 160 7.59 6.07 14.84
C MET A 160 6.96 5.26 15.98
N ILE A 161 7.42 4.02 16.20
CA ILE A 161 6.97 3.17 17.32
C ILE A 161 7.28 3.85 18.67
N ALA A 162 8.48 4.41 18.85
CA ALA A 162 8.83 5.13 20.06
C ALA A 162 7.93 6.36 20.29
N LEU A 163 7.60 7.11 19.22
CA LEU A 163 6.66 8.22 19.30
C LEU A 163 5.24 7.78 19.69
N PHE A 164 4.80 6.59 19.23
CA PHE A 164 3.52 6.03 19.68
C PHE A 164 3.50 5.78 21.20
N PHE A 165 4.60 5.28 21.78
CA PHE A 165 4.69 5.10 23.23
C PHE A 165 4.79 6.44 23.97
N LEU A 166 5.54 7.40 23.42
CA LEU A 166 5.69 8.73 24.01
C LEU A 166 4.36 9.46 24.15
N PHE A 167 3.45 9.31 23.18
CA PHE A 167 2.17 10.00 23.16
C PHE A 167 1.01 9.25 23.85
N ILE A 168 1.27 8.12 24.51
CA ILE A 168 0.24 7.40 25.31
C ILE A 168 -0.56 8.34 26.23
N PRO A 169 0.06 9.28 26.99
CA PRO A 169 -0.69 10.18 27.86
C PRO A 169 -1.70 11.07 27.10
N LEU A 170 -1.40 11.41 25.84
CA LEU A 170 -2.22 12.31 25.03
C LEU A 170 -3.42 11.59 24.37
N TYR A 171 -3.43 10.26 24.31
CA TYR A 171 -4.51 9.50 23.68
C TYR A 171 -5.83 9.55 24.45
N PHE A 172 -5.77 9.86 25.75
CA PHE A 172 -6.97 9.98 26.59
C PHE A 172 -7.63 11.36 26.51
N ILE A 173 -7.01 12.33 25.83
CA ILE A 173 -7.54 13.67 25.64
C ILE A 173 -8.32 13.70 24.31
N PRO A 174 -9.65 13.89 24.31
CA PRO A 174 -10.44 13.99 23.09
C PRO A 174 -9.91 15.09 22.16
N VAL A 175 -10.03 14.88 20.84
CA VAL A 175 -9.48 15.74 19.76
C VAL A 175 -7.94 15.71 19.67
N VAL A 176 -7.24 15.85 20.79
CA VAL A 176 -5.77 15.76 20.85
C VAL A 176 -5.30 14.35 20.49
N ASN A 177 -6.08 13.33 20.84
CA ASN A 177 -5.79 11.94 20.48
C ASN A 177 -5.63 11.74 18.96
N VAL A 178 -6.46 12.40 18.13
CA VAL A 178 -6.37 12.30 16.67
C VAL A 178 -5.01 12.80 16.19
N ILE A 179 -4.56 13.94 16.70
CA ILE A 179 -3.24 14.50 16.37
C ILE A 179 -2.13 13.58 16.89
N ALA A 180 -2.25 13.11 18.13
CA ALA A 180 -1.28 12.25 18.77
C ALA A 180 -1.09 10.91 18.02
N PHE A 181 -2.17 10.32 17.48
CA PHE A 181 -2.09 9.11 16.65
C PHE A 181 -1.53 9.38 15.25
N ASN A 182 -1.87 10.50 14.63
CA ASN A 182 -1.43 10.82 13.27
C ASN A 182 0.00 11.36 13.22
N PHE A 183 0.51 11.96 14.30
CA PHE A 183 1.85 12.55 14.29
C PHE A 183 2.98 11.53 14.04
N PRO A 184 3.03 10.36 14.72
CA PRO A 184 4.03 9.32 14.40
C PRO A 184 3.94 8.85 12.94
N LEU A 185 2.72 8.66 12.43
CA LEU A 185 2.48 8.23 11.05
C LEU A 185 2.95 9.28 10.04
N TYR A 186 2.62 10.55 10.29
CA TYR A 186 3.09 11.68 9.49
C TYR A 186 4.61 11.80 9.52
N TYR A 187 5.25 11.62 10.68
CA TYR A 187 6.71 11.62 10.79
C TYR A 187 7.31 10.56 9.87
N PHE A 188 6.80 9.32 9.93
CA PHE A 188 7.28 8.23 9.08
C PHE A 188 7.04 8.54 7.60
N PHE A 189 5.84 8.98 7.25
CA PHE A 189 5.46 9.37 5.88
C PHE A 189 6.40 10.46 5.33
N HIS A 190 6.61 11.55 6.07
CA HIS A 190 7.48 12.65 5.68
C HIS A 190 8.91 12.15 5.42
N LYS A 191 9.46 11.34 6.33
CA LYS A 191 10.83 10.82 6.19
C LYS A 191 10.95 9.90 4.98
N MET A 192 10.02 8.97 4.84
CA MET A 192 10.04 7.99 3.76
C MET A 192 9.87 8.66 2.40
N MET A 193 8.84 9.48 2.21
CA MET A 193 8.55 10.13 0.92
C MET A 193 9.67 11.08 0.50
N THR A 194 10.21 11.86 1.43
CA THR A 194 11.28 12.80 1.11
C THR A 194 12.55 12.05 0.72
N TYR A 195 12.89 10.97 1.42
CA TYR A 195 14.06 10.14 1.11
C TYR A 195 13.91 9.38 -0.21
N ASP A 196 12.75 8.79 -0.45
CA ASP A 196 12.48 8.05 -1.69
C ASP A 196 12.70 8.93 -2.93
N VAL A 197 12.25 10.18 -2.88
CA VAL A 197 12.45 11.14 -3.96
C VAL A 197 13.87 11.71 -3.99
N SER A 198 14.37 12.23 -2.86
CA SER A 198 15.67 12.91 -2.82
C SER A 198 16.82 12.00 -3.20
N SER A 199 16.76 10.74 -2.77
CA SER A 199 17.82 9.76 -2.98
C SER A 199 17.94 9.24 -4.41
N ASN A 200 16.94 9.51 -5.25
CA ASN A 200 16.96 9.25 -6.68
C ASN A 200 17.47 10.45 -7.50
N ILE A 201 17.41 11.68 -6.97
CA ILE A 201 17.73 12.91 -7.72
C ILE A 201 19.10 13.49 -7.33
N CYS A 202 19.32 13.62 -6.02
CA CYS A 202 20.37 14.46 -5.46
C CYS A 202 21.65 13.66 -5.18
N THR A 203 22.72 14.35 -4.83
CA THR A 203 23.79 13.82 -3.98
C THR A 203 23.41 13.94 -2.49
N LYS A 204 24.16 13.27 -1.59
CA LYS A 204 23.94 13.39 -0.14
C LYS A 204 24.08 14.84 0.35
N GLU A 205 25.04 15.57 -0.21
CA GLU A 205 25.33 16.96 0.16
C GLU A 205 24.22 17.90 -0.32
N GLU A 206 23.74 17.71 -1.55
CA GLU A 206 22.61 18.45 -2.10
C GLU A 206 21.34 18.25 -1.28
N ASP A 207 20.98 17.00 -0.95
CA ASP A 207 19.81 16.73 -0.11
C ASP A 207 19.94 17.36 1.29
N MET A 208 21.15 17.32 1.87
CA MET A 208 21.41 17.99 3.15
C MET A 208 21.22 19.51 3.07
N LYS A 209 21.78 20.17 2.04
CA LYS A 209 21.59 21.60 1.80
C LYS A 209 20.11 21.94 1.62
N ILE A 210 19.38 21.21 0.78
CA ILE A 210 17.94 21.43 0.52
C ILE A 210 17.13 21.28 1.80
N ARG A 211 17.37 20.24 2.61
CA ARG A 211 16.67 20.03 3.88
C ARG A 211 16.97 21.11 4.91
N PHE A 212 18.18 21.66 4.89
CA PHE A 212 18.57 22.75 5.79
C PHE A 212 17.84 24.05 5.44
N PHE A 213 17.86 24.46 4.17
CA PHE A 213 17.25 25.74 3.74
C PHE A 213 15.72 25.66 3.57
N TYR A 214 15.17 24.53 3.13
CA TYR A 214 13.75 24.38 2.77
C TYR A 214 12.99 23.36 3.63
N GLY A 215 13.53 22.98 4.78
CA GLY A 215 12.93 21.97 5.65
C GLY A 215 11.49 22.28 6.08
N SER A 216 11.14 23.55 6.31
CA SER A 216 9.76 23.94 6.66
C SER A 216 8.79 23.75 5.49
N THR A 217 9.19 24.20 4.30
CA THR A 217 8.39 24.06 3.07
C THR A 217 8.16 22.59 2.73
N LEU A 218 9.20 21.74 2.84
CA LEU A 218 9.07 20.31 2.62
C LEU A 218 8.10 19.65 3.61
N ARG A 219 8.13 20.04 4.90
CA ARG A 219 7.16 19.58 5.90
C ARG A 219 5.74 20.00 5.51
N LEU A 220 5.52 21.25 5.13
CA LEU A 220 4.17 21.70 4.75
C LEU A 220 3.64 20.96 3.52
N LYS A 221 4.47 20.75 2.51
CA LYS A 221 4.12 19.95 1.32
C LYS A 221 3.73 18.53 1.70
N THR A 222 4.62 17.83 2.39
CA THR A 222 4.38 16.44 2.80
C THR A 222 3.23 16.30 3.79
N LEU A 223 2.92 17.33 4.59
CA LEU A 223 1.71 17.35 5.43
C LEU A 223 0.45 17.38 4.58
N GLY A 224 0.39 18.24 3.55
CA GLY A 224 -0.72 18.26 2.61
C GLY A 224 -0.89 16.92 1.87
N LEU A 225 0.23 16.32 1.44
CA LEU A 225 0.22 15.00 0.83
C LEU A 225 -0.26 13.91 1.80
N TYR A 226 0.18 13.97 3.07
CA TYR A 226 -0.26 13.04 4.10
C TYR A 226 -1.76 13.16 4.39
N LEU A 227 -2.29 14.38 4.50
CA LEU A 227 -3.74 14.58 4.66
C LEU A 227 -4.52 14.01 3.46
N LEU A 228 -3.99 14.16 2.24
CA LEU A 228 -4.56 13.52 1.06
C LEU A 228 -4.50 11.98 1.13
N SER A 229 -3.46 11.43 1.76
CA SER A 229 -3.30 9.96 1.93
C SER A 229 -4.32 9.35 2.89
N LEU A 230 -4.89 10.15 3.79
CA LEU A 230 -5.90 9.69 4.74
C LEU A 230 -7.24 9.38 4.07
N ILE A 231 -7.46 9.87 2.84
CA ILE A 231 -8.68 9.60 2.08
C ILE A 231 -8.57 8.19 1.45
N PRO A 232 -9.48 7.25 1.78
CA PRO A 232 -9.48 5.92 1.18
C PRO A 232 -9.53 5.97 -0.35
N PHE A 233 -8.91 5.00 -1.01
CA PHE A 233 -8.76 4.87 -2.46
C PHE A 233 -7.95 5.97 -3.17
N VAL A 234 -8.00 7.22 -2.68
CA VAL A 234 -7.20 8.33 -3.20
C VAL A 234 -5.71 8.02 -3.09
N ILE A 235 -5.28 7.35 -2.02
CA ILE A 235 -3.87 6.99 -1.79
C ILE A 235 -3.23 6.22 -2.97
N PHE A 236 -3.99 5.39 -3.70
CA PHE A 236 -3.43 4.65 -4.84
C PHE A 236 -2.98 5.59 -5.97
N PHE A 237 -3.81 6.59 -6.30
CA PHE A 237 -3.49 7.60 -7.32
C PHE A 237 -2.57 8.70 -6.77
N ALA A 238 -2.77 9.07 -5.51
CA ALA A 238 -2.01 10.10 -4.85
C ALA A 238 -0.54 9.70 -4.65
N SER A 239 -0.25 8.40 -4.52
CA SER A 239 1.13 7.90 -4.41
C SER A 239 2.04 8.38 -5.56
N VAL A 240 1.56 8.29 -6.81
CA VAL A 240 2.28 8.78 -7.99
C VAL A 240 2.35 10.30 -8.00
N PHE A 241 1.25 10.98 -7.65
CA PHE A 241 1.23 12.42 -7.51
C PHE A 241 2.25 12.93 -6.49
N TYR A 242 2.49 12.21 -5.39
CA TYR A 242 3.47 12.59 -4.38
C TYR A 242 4.88 12.62 -4.95
N VAL A 243 5.24 11.57 -5.69
CA VAL A 243 6.54 11.47 -6.37
C VAL A 243 6.68 12.59 -7.39
N ILE A 244 5.62 12.89 -8.16
CA ILE A 244 5.66 13.99 -9.13
C ILE A 244 5.88 15.34 -8.44
N TYR A 245 5.06 15.65 -7.45
CA TYR A 245 5.07 16.94 -6.78
C TYR A 245 6.37 17.21 -6.02
N LEU A 246 6.87 16.21 -5.30
CA LEU A 246 8.17 16.30 -4.64
C LEU A 246 9.32 16.24 -5.66
N GLY A 247 9.18 15.50 -6.76
CA GLY A 247 10.15 15.43 -7.84
C GLY A 247 10.43 16.80 -8.42
N HIS A 248 9.40 17.53 -8.88
CA HIS A 248 9.55 18.92 -9.34
C HIS A 248 10.19 19.82 -8.30
N SER A 249 9.76 19.67 -7.05
CA SER A 249 10.29 20.44 -5.91
C SER A 249 11.80 20.25 -5.76
N TYR A 250 12.29 19.01 -5.85
CA TYR A 250 13.70 18.70 -5.76
C TYR A 250 14.48 19.09 -7.01
N PHE A 251 13.98 18.80 -8.22
CA PHE A 251 14.66 19.17 -9.46
C PHE A 251 14.92 20.67 -9.57
N ILE A 252 13.97 21.51 -9.18
CA ILE A 252 14.13 22.98 -9.21
C ILE A 252 15.26 23.42 -8.28
N GLU A 253 15.29 22.92 -7.05
CA GLU A 253 16.30 23.36 -6.08
C GLU A 253 17.67 22.75 -6.37
N VAL A 254 17.74 21.51 -6.87
CA VAL A 254 19.01 20.92 -7.37
C VAL A 254 19.56 21.70 -8.55
N ARG A 255 18.72 22.08 -9.53
CA ARG A 255 19.14 22.91 -10.66
C ARG A 255 19.76 24.23 -10.19
N LYS A 256 19.17 24.88 -9.19
CA LYS A 256 19.70 26.13 -8.63
C LYS A 256 21.06 25.91 -7.96
N LEU A 257 21.16 24.91 -7.10
CA LEU A 257 22.41 24.59 -6.39
C LEU A 257 23.56 24.30 -7.37
N ARG A 258 23.31 23.52 -8.42
CA ARG A 258 24.32 23.16 -9.42
C ARG A 258 24.67 24.27 -10.40
N ALA A 259 23.84 25.31 -10.50
CA ALA A 259 24.13 26.49 -11.33
C ALA A 259 24.94 27.55 -10.57
N GLU A 260 25.01 27.45 -9.25
CA GLU A 260 25.80 28.32 -8.38
C GLU A 260 27.24 27.81 -8.16
N ASP A 261 27.49 26.53 -8.46
CA ASP A 261 28.81 25.86 -8.42
C ASP A 261 29.53 25.97 -9.79
#